data_AF-A0A6B3F8K3-F1
#
_entry.id   AF-A0A6B3F8K3-F1
#
_cell.length_a   1.000
_cell.length_b   1.000
_cell.length_c   1.000
_cell.angle_alpha   90.00
_cell.angle_beta   90.00
_cell.angle_gamma   90.00
#
_symmetry.space_group_name_H-M   'P 1'
#
loop_
_entity.id
_entity.type
_entity.pdbx_description
1 polymer ?
#
loop_
_entity_poly.entity_id
_entity_poly.type
_entity_poly.pdbx_seq_one_letter_code
_entity_poly.pdbx_strand_id
1 'polypeptide(L)'
;PAAAREGVAGAGPRAWNTLTSYVRGTVVVALIDAVFIGIGIYILDVPMAVPLAVIIFLAAFVPLVGAVVSGALAVLVALVTQGVWAAIIVLGVVLLVQQIEGHVLQPFILGRAVRVHPLAVVLSVAAGGMVAGIG
;
A
#
# COMPACT_ATOMS: atom_id res chain seq x y z
N PRO A 1 -34.80 5.50 -20.00
CA PRO A 1 -35.15 5.29 -18.57
C PRO A 1 -34.53 6.39 -17.67
N ALA A 2 -35.36 7.26 -17.09
CA ALA A 2 -34.93 8.42 -16.30
C ALA A 2 -34.26 8.05 -14.95
N ALA A 3 -34.72 6.96 -14.31
CA ALA A 3 -34.15 6.46 -13.05
C ALA A 3 -32.70 5.95 -13.18
N ALA A 4 -32.25 5.57 -14.37
CA ALA A 4 -30.86 5.17 -14.62
C ALA A 4 -29.90 6.37 -14.73
N ARG A 5 -30.41 7.57 -15.04
CA ARG A 5 -29.60 8.79 -15.18
C ARG A 5 -29.26 9.43 -13.83
N GLU A 6 -30.15 9.31 -12.84
CA GLU A 6 -29.91 9.80 -11.47
C GLU A 6 -28.81 9.00 -10.73
N GLY A 7 -28.69 7.70 -11.02
CA GLY A 7 -27.63 6.85 -10.48
C GLY A 7 -26.23 7.22 -10.95
N VAL A 8 -26.08 7.64 -12.22
CA VAL A 8 -24.80 7.99 -12.85
C VAL A 8 -24.36 9.42 -12.50
N ALA A 9 -25.30 10.38 -12.42
CA ALA A 9 -25.00 11.78 -12.10
C ALA A 9 -24.43 11.96 -10.68
N GLY A 10 -24.82 11.10 -9.73
CA GLY A 10 -24.29 11.09 -8.36
C GLY A 10 -23.08 10.16 -8.14
N ALA A 11 -22.76 9.27 -9.08
CA ALA A 11 -21.70 8.28 -8.93
C ALA A 11 -20.29 8.90 -9.05
N GLY A 12 -20.11 9.86 -9.98
CA GLY A 12 -18.81 10.51 -10.21
C GLY A 12 -18.23 11.20 -8.97
N PRO A 13 -18.94 12.13 -8.32
CA PRO A 13 -18.45 12.83 -7.13
C PRO A 13 -18.18 11.88 -5.94
N ARG A 14 -19.00 10.84 -5.76
CA ARG A 14 -18.81 9.84 -4.69
C ARG A 14 -17.59 8.95 -4.97
N ALA A 15 -17.40 8.49 -6.21
CA ALA A 15 -16.23 7.73 -6.60
C ALA A 15 -14.94 8.55 -6.43
N TRP A 16 -14.97 9.84 -6.80
CA TRP A 16 -13.85 10.75 -6.62
C TRP A 16 -13.45 10.94 -5.16
N ASN A 17 -14.43 11.12 -4.27
CA ASN A 17 -14.18 11.23 -2.83
C ASN A 17 -13.60 9.94 -2.24
N THR A 18 -14.11 8.78 -2.64
CA THR A 18 -13.60 7.47 -2.19
C THR A 18 -12.16 7.25 -2.67
N LEU A 19 -11.85 7.56 -3.92
CA LEU A 19 -10.49 7.48 -4.47
C LEU A 19 -9.54 8.42 -3.75
N THR A 20 -9.95 9.67 -3.52
CA THR A 20 -9.13 10.67 -2.82
C THR A 20 -8.84 10.23 -1.39
N SER A 21 -9.86 9.70 -0.68
CA SER A 21 -9.68 9.16 0.67
C SER A 21 -8.78 7.93 0.69
N TYR A 22 -8.93 7.04 -0.30
CA TYR A 22 -8.10 5.86 -0.45
C TYR A 22 -6.64 6.25 -0.69
N VAL A 23 -6.36 7.07 -1.70
CA VAL A 23 -5.00 7.53 -2.05
C VAL A 23 -4.35 8.23 -0.86
N ARG A 24 -5.07 9.09 -0.13
CA ARG A 24 -4.54 9.72 1.09
C ARG A 24 -4.17 8.69 2.16
N GLY A 25 -5.04 7.71 2.40
CA GLY A 25 -4.73 6.61 3.33
C GLY A 25 -3.50 5.81 2.89
N THR A 26 -3.45 5.43 1.62
CA THR A 26 -2.33 4.68 1.03
C THR A 26 -1.02 5.44 1.09
N VAL A 27 -1.00 6.76 0.86
CA VAL A 27 0.23 7.57 0.99
C VAL A 27 0.72 7.60 2.43
N VAL A 28 -0.17 7.70 3.42
CA VAL A 28 0.21 7.66 4.84
C VAL A 28 0.81 6.30 5.20
N VAL A 29 0.18 5.21 4.77
CA VAL A 29 0.70 3.85 4.92
C VAL A 29 2.10 3.73 4.29
N ALA A 30 2.22 4.12 3.01
CA ALA A 30 3.47 4.03 2.27
C ALA A 30 4.61 4.80 2.92
N LEU A 31 4.33 5.98 3.49
CA LEU A 31 5.32 6.76 4.23
C LEU A 31 5.75 6.05 5.52
N ILE A 32 4.80 5.48 6.26
CA ILE A 32 5.10 4.73 7.49
C ILE A 32 5.97 3.52 7.14
N ASP A 33 5.61 2.74 6.13
CA ASP A 33 6.38 1.57 5.72
C ASP A 33 7.80 1.95 5.28
N ALA A 34 7.92 2.94 4.39
CA ALA A 34 9.20 3.38 3.88
C ALA A 34 10.11 3.93 4.97
N VAL A 35 9.56 4.66 5.95
CA VAL A 35 10.35 5.22 7.06
C VAL A 35 10.73 4.13 8.05
N PHE A 36 9.78 3.34 8.56
CA PHE A 36 10.08 2.36 9.61
C PHE A 36 10.94 1.21 9.08
N ILE A 37 10.62 0.67 7.90
CA ILE A 37 11.44 -0.39 7.29
C ILE A 37 12.76 0.20 6.81
N GLY A 38 12.75 1.39 6.19
CA GLY A 38 13.95 2.10 5.74
C GLY A 38 14.94 2.38 6.87
N ILE A 39 14.46 2.82 8.04
CA ILE A 39 15.29 3.00 9.24
C ILE A 39 15.83 1.66 9.73
N GLY A 40 15.00 0.61 9.76
CA GLY A 40 15.43 -0.72 10.19
C GLY A 40 16.58 -1.28 9.35
N ILE A 41 16.48 -1.17 8.01
CA ILE A 41 17.56 -1.61 7.10
C ILE A 41 18.77 -0.68 7.14
N TYR A 42 18.57 0.62 7.36
CA TYR A 42 19.66 1.59 7.48
C TYR A 42 20.51 1.35 8.74
N ILE A 43 19.88 1.06 9.89
CA ILE A 43 20.58 0.74 11.14
C ILE A 43 21.39 -0.56 11.03
N LEU A 44 20.96 -1.48 10.17
CA LEU A 44 21.65 -2.75 9.90
C LEU A 44 22.74 -2.62 8.83
N ASP A 45 23.08 -1.40 8.41
CA ASP A 45 24.06 -1.10 7.36
C ASP A 45 23.78 -1.85 6.04
N VAL A 46 22.51 -2.16 5.74
CA VAL A 46 22.14 -2.79 4.47
C VAL A 46 22.41 -1.78 3.35
N PRO A 47 23.27 -2.12 2.36
CA PRO A 47 23.57 -1.22 1.25
C PRO A 47 22.30 -0.93 0.47
N MET A 48 22.23 0.26 -0.13
CA MET A 48 21.04 0.72 -0.88
C MET A 48 19.77 0.86 -0.01
N ALA A 49 19.90 1.09 1.30
CA ALA A 49 18.75 1.36 2.18
C ALA A 49 17.79 2.42 1.63
N VAL A 50 18.32 3.54 1.12
CA VAL A 50 17.50 4.62 0.55
C VAL A 50 16.75 4.18 -0.72
N PRO A 51 17.40 3.62 -1.76
CA PRO A 51 16.68 3.03 -2.90
C PRO A 51 15.62 1.99 -2.51
N LEU A 52 15.90 1.14 -1.53
CA LEU A 52 14.96 0.14 -1.04
C LEU A 52 13.74 0.78 -0.37
N ALA A 53 13.94 1.81 0.45
CA ALA A 53 12.85 2.57 1.05
C ALA A 53 11.95 3.21 -0.02
N VAL A 54 12.53 3.71 -1.12
CA VAL A 54 11.77 4.23 -2.27
C VAL A 54 10.96 3.12 -2.94
N ILE A 55 11.54 1.93 -3.14
CA ILE A 55 10.80 0.79 -3.70
C ILE A 55 9.64 0.38 -2.77
N ILE A 56 9.87 0.33 -1.46
CA ILE A 56 8.84 0.03 -0.45
C ILE A 56 7.72 1.06 -0.53
N PHE A 57 8.05 2.35 -0.57
CA PHE A 57 7.08 3.44 -0.73
C PHE A 57 6.22 3.27 -1.99
N LEU A 58 6.85 3.01 -3.14
CA LEU A 58 6.14 2.85 -4.41
C LEU A 58 5.30 1.57 -4.43
N ALA A 59 5.80 0.48 -3.85
CA ALA A 59 5.12 -0.80 -3.80
C ALA A 59 3.85 -0.72 -2.93
N ALA A 60 3.86 0.05 -1.84
CA ALA A 60 2.73 0.20 -0.92
C ALA A 60 1.44 0.75 -1.55
N PHE A 61 1.50 1.29 -2.79
CA PHE A 61 0.30 1.66 -3.55
C PHE A 61 -0.61 0.49 -3.92
N VAL A 62 -0.07 -0.74 -3.93
CA VAL A 62 -0.84 -1.98 -4.06
C VAL A 62 -0.78 -2.71 -2.71
N PRO A 63 -1.77 -2.49 -1.81
CA PRO A 63 -1.76 -3.10 -0.49
C PRO A 63 -1.64 -4.62 -0.56
N LEU A 64 -1.05 -5.23 0.48
CA LEU A 64 -0.70 -6.66 0.57
C LEU A 64 0.37 -7.10 -0.44
N VAL A 65 0.15 -6.95 -1.74
CA VAL A 65 1.11 -7.36 -2.78
C VAL A 65 2.40 -6.56 -2.65
N GLY A 66 2.27 -5.24 -2.53
CA GLY A 66 3.37 -4.31 -2.36
C GLY A 66 4.21 -4.63 -1.12
N ALA A 67 3.56 -4.76 0.03
CA ALA A 67 4.22 -5.06 1.30
C ALA A 67 4.93 -6.43 1.29
N VAL A 68 4.31 -7.45 0.71
CA VAL A 68 4.93 -8.79 0.58
C VAL A 68 6.12 -8.75 -0.36
N VAL A 69 5.98 -8.13 -1.54
CA VAL A 69 7.04 -8.08 -2.55
C VAL A 69 8.20 -7.21 -2.08
N SER A 70 7.93 -6.00 -1.57
CA SER A 70 8.97 -5.09 -1.11
C SER A 70 9.65 -5.59 0.17
N GLY A 71 8.89 -6.19 1.10
CA GLY A 71 9.42 -6.84 2.29
C GLY A 71 10.31 -8.03 1.96
N ALA A 72 9.89 -8.90 1.02
CA ALA A 72 10.72 -10.00 0.54
C ALA A 72 12.01 -9.48 -0.12
N LEU A 73 11.92 -8.44 -0.94
CA LEU A 73 13.08 -7.78 -1.54
C LEU A 73 14.05 -7.26 -0.47
N ALA A 74 13.55 -6.59 0.57
CA ALA A 74 14.37 -6.08 1.67
C ALA A 74 15.10 -7.20 2.42
N VAL A 75 14.38 -8.29 2.74
CA VAL A 75 14.96 -9.47 3.41
C VAL A 75 16.00 -10.16 2.54
N LEU A 76 15.74 -10.32 1.23
CA LEU A 76 16.67 -10.92 0.29
C LEU A 76 17.94 -10.08 0.14
N VAL A 77 17.81 -8.75 -0.01
CA VAL A 77 18.97 -7.87 -0.11
C VAL A 77 19.79 -7.90 1.17
N ALA A 78 19.15 -7.85 2.34
CA ALA A 78 19.83 -7.99 3.62
C ALA A 78 20.56 -9.35 3.75
N LEU A 79 19.95 -10.44 3.30
CA LEU A 79 20.55 -11.76 3.31
C LEU A 79 21.82 -11.82 2.45
N VAL A 80 21.77 -11.26 1.25
CA VAL A 80 22.89 -11.29 0.30
C VAL A 80 24.04 -10.38 0.75
N THR A 81 23.73 -9.29 1.44
CA THR A 81 24.70 -8.22 1.73
C THR A 81 25.26 -8.26 3.14
N GLN A 82 24.45 -8.64 4.13
CA GLN A 82 24.78 -8.63 5.55
C GLN A 82 24.65 -10.02 6.22
N GLY A 83 24.14 -11.01 5.50
CA GLY A 83 24.03 -12.40 5.96
C GLY A 83 22.73 -12.73 6.70
N VAL A 84 22.65 -13.97 7.20
CA VAL A 84 21.41 -14.58 7.73
C VAL A 84 20.86 -13.83 8.93
N TRP A 85 21.71 -13.40 9.87
CA TRP A 85 21.27 -12.70 11.08
C TRP A 85 20.62 -11.35 10.77
N ALA A 86 21.23 -10.57 9.88
CA ALA A 86 20.65 -9.31 9.42
C ALA A 86 19.30 -9.54 8.71
N ALA A 87 19.22 -10.55 7.85
CA ALA A 87 17.97 -10.90 7.15
C ALA A 87 16.82 -11.27 8.12
N ILE A 88 17.12 -12.01 9.19
CA ILE A 88 16.14 -12.35 10.23
C ILE A 88 15.66 -11.10 10.96
N ILE A 89 16.57 -10.16 11.29
CA ILE A 89 16.20 -8.90 11.94
C ILE A 89 15.33 -8.05 11.00
N VAL A 90 15.72 -7.92 9.73
CA VAL A 90 14.91 -7.20 8.72
C VAL A 90 13.53 -7.83 8.57
N LEU A 91 13.45 -9.16 8.51
CA LEU A 91 12.17 -9.87 8.48
C LEU A 91 11.33 -9.55 9.71
N GLY A 92 11.94 -9.53 10.90
CA GLY A 92 11.28 -9.13 12.14
C GLY A 92 10.75 -7.69 12.08
N VAL A 93 11.53 -6.74 11.57
CA VAL A 93 11.11 -5.34 11.38
C VAL A 93 9.94 -5.25 10.40
N VAL A 94 10.04 -5.90 9.23
CA VAL A 94 8.97 -5.91 8.22
C VAL A 94 7.68 -6.48 8.80
N LEU A 95 7.74 -7.60 9.50
CA LEU A 95 6.58 -8.21 10.14
C LEU A 95 6.01 -7.30 11.24
N LEU A 96 6.85 -6.68 12.05
CA LEU A 96 6.40 -5.77 13.10
C LEU A 96 5.68 -4.55 12.52
N VAL A 97 6.21 -3.95 11.46
CA VAL A 97 5.57 -2.84 10.75
C VAL A 97 4.24 -3.29 10.14
N GLN A 98 4.20 -4.44 9.45
CA GLN A 98 2.95 -4.98 8.90
C GLN A 98 1.91 -5.31 9.98
N GLN A 99 2.33 -5.75 11.16
CA GLN A 99 1.42 -5.99 12.27
C GLN A 99 0.82 -4.68 12.80
N ILE A 100 1.62 -3.62 12.93
CA ILE A 100 1.13 -2.28 13.29
C ILE A 100 0.17 -1.78 12.22
N GLU A 101 0.52 -1.93 10.95
CA GLU A 101 -0.32 -1.56 9.81
C GLU A 101 -1.67 -2.28 9.86
N GLY A 102 -1.64 -3.61 10.08
CA GLY A 102 -2.82 -4.46 10.16
C GLY A 102 -3.72 -4.21 11.36
N HIS A 103 -3.16 -3.89 12.52
CA HIS A 103 -3.93 -3.71 13.76
C HIS A 103 -4.34 -2.25 14.02
N VAL A 104 -3.61 -1.28 13.48
CA VAL A 104 -3.83 0.15 13.77
C VAL A 104 -4.30 0.90 12.52
N LEU A 105 -3.56 0.79 11.41
CA LEU A 105 -3.87 1.56 10.21
C LEU A 105 -5.10 1.03 9.50
N GLN A 106 -5.26 -0.30 9.39
CA GLN A 106 -6.46 -0.88 8.78
C GLN A 106 -7.76 -0.43 9.46
N PRO A 107 -7.94 -0.53 10.80
CA PRO A 107 -9.16 -0.01 11.42
C PRO A 107 -9.28 1.52 11.36
N PHE A 108 -8.19 2.27 11.29
CA PHE A 108 -8.26 3.73 11.13
C PHE A 108 -8.71 4.14 9.71
N ILE A 109 -8.29 3.38 8.70
CA ILE A 109 -8.61 3.63 7.29
C ILE A 109 -9.97 3.01 6.92
N LEU A 110 -10.30 1.83 7.45
CA LEU A 110 -11.52 1.05 7.14
C LEU A 110 -12.66 1.31 8.13
N GLY A 111 -12.39 1.84 9.33
CA GLY A 111 -13.37 2.03 10.42
C GLY A 111 -14.51 2.99 10.09
N ARG A 112 -14.51 3.64 8.92
CA ARG A 112 -15.61 4.48 8.44
C ARG A 112 -16.21 4.05 7.10
N ALA A 113 -15.71 2.98 6.48
CA ALA A 113 -16.16 2.49 5.17
C ALA A 113 -16.53 1.01 5.24
N VAL A 114 -17.81 0.75 5.47
CA VAL A 114 -18.42 -0.59 5.45
C VAL A 114 -18.22 -1.25 4.07
N ARG A 115 -17.55 -2.42 4.06
CA ARG A 115 -17.73 -3.59 3.18
C ARG A 115 -17.51 -3.46 1.66
N VAL A 116 -16.64 -2.58 1.19
CA VAL A 116 -16.11 -2.72 -0.19
C VAL A 116 -14.61 -2.91 -0.08
N HIS A 117 -14.12 -4.08 -0.47
CA HIS A 117 -12.69 -4.38 -0.50
C HIS A 117 -12.00 -3.24 -1.27
N PRO A 118 -11.09 -2.44 -0.67
CA PRO A 118 -10.54 -1.24 -1.31
C PRO A 118 -9.93 -1.54 -2.69
N LEU A 119 -9.31 -2.72 -2.81
CA LEU A 119 -8.78 -3.29 -4.04
C LEU A 119 -9.87 -3.49 -5.12
N ALA A 120 -11.09 -3.88 -4.75
CA ALA A 120 -12.21 -3.97 -5.68
C ALA A 120 -12.65 -2.59 -6.18
N VAL A 121 -12.58 -1.54 -5.36
CA VAL A 121 -12.88 -0.16 -5.79
C VAL A 121 -11.83 0.33 -6.79
N VAL A 122 -10.54 0.12 -6.51
CA VAL A 122 -9.45 0.50 -7.42
C VAL A 122 -9.55 -0.25 -8.74
N LEU A 123 -9.75 -1.58 -8.71
CA LEU A 123 -9.92 -2.39 -9.91
C LEU A 123 -11.18 -1.98 -10.70
N SER A 124 -12.28 -1.66 -10.01
CA SER A 124 -13.52 -1.21 -10.65
C SER A 124 -13.37 0.17 -11.29
N VAL A 125 -12.59 1.08 -10.68
CA VAL A 125 -12.29 2.40 -11.26
C VAL A 125 -11.31 2.29 -12.41
N ALA A 126 -10.27 1.47 -12.31
CA ALA A 126 -9.34 1.23 -13.41
C ALA A 126 -10.05 0.57 -14.60
N ALA A 127 -10.87 -0.45 -14.35
CA ALA A 127 -11.71 -1.08 -15.36
C ALA A 127 -12.75 -0.10 -15.92
N GLY A 128 -13.44 0.66 -15.06
CA GLY A 128 -14.41 1.67 -15.46
C GLY A 128 -13.79 2.81 -16.27
N GLY A 129 -12.55 3.21 -15.98
CA GLY A 129 -11.79 4.19 -16.75
C GLY A 129 -11.38 3.67 -18.13
N MET A 130 -10.99 2.40 -18.22
CA MET A 130 -10.71 1.73 -19.51
C MET A 130 -11.98 1.50 -20.35
N VAL A 131 -13.15 1.33 -19.72
CA VAL A 131 -14.43 1.11 -20.42
C VAL A 131 -15.15 2.42 -20.75
N ALA A 132 -15.06 3.46 -19.91
CA ALA A 132 -15.64 4.77 -20.14
C ALA A 132 -14.74 5.67 -21.02
N GLY A 133 -13.43 5.41 -21.04
CA GLY A 133 -12.49 5.90 -22.03
C GLY A 133 -12.31 4.88 -23.13
N ILE A 134 -13.31 4.73 -23.99
CA ILE A 134 -13.21 3.93 -25.21
C ILE A 134 -12.08 4.50 -26.07
N GLY A 135 -11.09 3.66 -26.37
CA GLY A 135 -10.27 3.81 -27.58
C GLY A 135 -11.10 3.48 -28.82
#